data_AF-A0A366H1N6-F1
#
_entry.id   AF-A0A366H1N6-F1
#
_cell.length_a   1.000
_cell.length_b   1.000
_cell.length_c   1.000
_cell.angle_alpha   90.00
_cell.angle_beta   90.00
_cell.angle_gamma   90.00
#
_symmetry.space_group_name_H-M   'P 1'
#
loop_
_entity.id
_entity.type
_entity.pdbx_description
1 polymer ?
#
loop_
_entity_poly.entity_id
_entity_poly.type
_entity_poly.pdbx_seq_one_letter_code
_entity_poly.pdbx_strand_id
1 'polypeptide(L)'
;MRNLADALIEAITYISIAPGDDDRSHADVQALESLVATLRDSSPEELEALRAALNRARAAAKASGDPSHDLEGTFRAIEENILETGDE
;
A
#
# COMPACT_ATOMS: atom_id res chain seq x y z
N MET A 1 -18.75 -1.47 -3.36
CA MET A 1 -17.93 -0.95 -4.48
C MET A 1 -16.51 -0.84 -3.96
N ARG A 2 -15.53 -1.41 -4.68
CA ARG A 2 -14.11 -1.13 -4.40
C ARG A 2 -13.83 0.30 -4.86
N ASN A 3 -13.42 1.18 -3.96
CA ASN A 3 -13.01 2.53 -4.34
C ASN A 3 -11.57 2.51 -4.87
N LEU A 4 -11.13 3.58 -5.52
CA LEU A 4 -9.79 3.69 -6.10
C LEU A 4 -8.70 3.45 -5.05
N ALA A 5 -8.90 3.93 -3.83
CA ALA A 5 -7.99 3.74 -2.70
C ALA A 5 -7.83 2.26 -2.30
N ASP A 6 -8.92 1.49 -2.26
CA ASP A 6 -8.87 0.05 -1.97
C ASP A 6 -8.11 -0.71 -3.06
N ALA A 7 -8.32 -0.35 -4.34
CA ALA A 7 -7.61 -0.95 -5.47
C ALA A 7 -6.11 -0.63 -5.45
N LEU A 8 -5.74 0.60 -5.06
CA LEU A 8 -4.35 1.02 -4.91
C LEU A 8 -3.65 0.26 -3.78
N ILE A 9 -4.26 0.17 -2.60
CA ILE A 9 -3.68 -0.58 -1.47
C ILE A 9 -3.53 -2.06 -1.83
N GLU A 10 -4.52 -2.65 -2.50
CA GLU A 10 -4.44 -4.04 -2.96
C GLU A 10 -3.31 -4.24 -3.98
N ALA A 11 -3.14 -3.34 -4.95
CA ALA A 11 -2.06 -3.41 -5.92
C ALA A 11 -0.67 -3.30 -5.26
N ILE A 12 -0.48 -2.33 -4.37
CA ILE A 12 0.78 -2.14 -3.64
C ILE A 12 1.08 -3.39 -2.79
N THR A 13 0.08 -3.90 -2.09
CA THR A 13 0.20 -5.10 -1.25
C THR A 13 0.58 -6.31 -2.09
N TYR A 14 -0.13 -6.53 -3.20
CA TYR A 14 0.10 -7.65 -4.11
C TYR A 14 1.51 -7.62 -4.70
N ILE A 15 1.98 -6.49 -5.22
CA ILE A 15 3.34 -6.36 -5.77
C ILE A 15 4.40 -6.61 -4.68
N SER A 16 4.13 -6.17 -3.45
CA SER A 16 5.09 -6.29 -2.35
C SER A 16 5.25 -7.72 -1.83
N ILE A 17 4.15 -8.50 -1.80
CA ILE A 17 4.12 -9.88 -1.29
C ILE A 17 4.25 -10.94 -2.39
N ALA A 18 4.16 -10.56 -3.67
CA ALA A 18 4.32 -11.49 -4.76
C ALA A 18 5.68 -12.21 -4.59
N PRO A 19 5.70 -13.56 -4.60
CA PRO A 19 6.92 -14.32 -4.46
C PRO A 19 7.88 -13.83 -5.54
N GLY A 20 9.03 -13.32 -5.09
CA GLY A 20 10.05 -12.82 -6.01
C GLY A 20 10.57 -13.99 -6.82
N ASP A 21 10.03 -14.17 -8.02
CA ASP A 21 10.86 -14.68 -9.11
C ASP A 21 12.03 -13.69 -9.27
N ASP A 22 13.22 -14.18 -9.60
CA ASP A 22 14.43 -13.37 -9.84
C ASP A 22 14.19 -12.24 -10.88
N ASP A 23 13.08 -12.32 -11.63
CA ASP A 23 12.49 -11.29 -12.48
C ASP A 23 11.46 -10.41 -11.74
N ARG A 24 11.75 -9.90 -10.53
CA ARG A 24 11.13 -8.64 -10.10
C ARG A 24 11.59 -7.59 -11.09
N SER A 25 10.81 -7.40 -12.15
CA SER A 25 11.20 -6.51 -13.21
C SER A 25 11.34 -5.13 -12.59
N HIS A 26 12.39 -4.41 -12.97
CA HIS A 26 12.60 -3.03 -12.57
C HIS A 26 11.33 -2.17 -12.74
N ALA A 27 10.41 -2.57 -13.63
CA ALA A 27 9.12 -1.92 -13.83
C ALA A 27 8.15 -2.05 -12.64
N ASP A 28 8.19 -3.11 -11.83
CA ASP A 28 7.30 -3.26 -10.66
C ASP A 28 7.73 -2.31 -9.54
N VAL A 29 9.05 -2.21 -9.32
CA VAL A 29 9.64 -1.23 -8.40
C VAL A 29 9.36 0.19 -8.89
N GLN A 30 9.57 0.45 -10.18
CA GLN A 30 9.29 1.77 -10.78
C GLN A 30 7.80 2.14 -10.73
N ALA A 31 6.90 1.16 -10.88
CA ALA A 31 5.46 1.37 -10.75
C ALA A 31 5.09 1.73 -9.30
N LEU A 32 5.69 1.05 -8.31
CA LEU A 32 5.53 1.40 -6.90
C LEU A 32 6.06 2.81 -6.59
N GLU A 33 7.25 3.15 -7.08
CA GLU A 33 7.84 4.49 -6.89
C GLU A 33 6.97 5.58 -7.52
N SER A 34 6.45 5.35 -8.74
CA SER A 34 5.56 6.29 -9.42
C SER A 34 4.22 6.45 -8.71
N LEU A 35 3.67 5.36 -8.16
CA LEU A 35 2.45 5.40 -7.35
C LEU A 35 2.69 6.18 -6.06
N VAL A 36 3.77 5.88 -5.34
CA VAL A 36 4.15 6.62 -4.11
C VAL A 36 4.35 8.11 -4.40
N ALA A 37 5.02 8.46 -5.50
CA ALA A 37 5.22 9.86 -5.89
C ALA A 37 3.88 10.58 -6.18
N THR A 38 2.97 9.93 -6.91
CA THR A 38 1.64 10.48 -7.20
C THR A 38 0.81 10.65 -5.93
N LEU A 39 0.94 9.72 -4.99
CA LEU A 39 0.22 9.74 -3.72
C LEU A 39 0.72 10.83 -2.77
N ARG A 40 1.99 11.26 -2.86
CA ARG A 40 2.52 12.39 -2.08
C ARG A 40 1.88 13.73 -2.45
N ASP A 41 1.45 13.90 -3.70
CA ASP A 41 0.77 15.11 -4.17
C ASP A 41 -0.76 15.04 -3.98
N SER A 42 -1.27 13.97 -3.36
CA SER A 42 -2.71 13.79 -3.13
C SER A 42 -3.24 14.79 -2.10
N SER A 43 -4.49 15.20 -2.29
CA SER A 43 -5.18 16.07 -1.34
C SER A 43 -5.40 15.38 0.02
N PRO A 44 -5.63 16.14 1.11
CA PRO A 44 -5.89 15.56 2.43
C PRO A 44 -7.08 14.57 2.44
N GLU A 45 -8.12 14.83 1.66
CA GLU A 45 -9.30 13.94 1.54
C GLU A 45 -8.95 12.61 0.86
N GLU A 46 -8.06 12.63 -0.13
CA GLU A 46 -7.56 11.43 -0.82
C GLU A 46 -6.64 10.61 0.08
N LEU A 47 -5.78 11.28 0.86
CA LEU A 47 -4.93 10.64 1.88
C LEU A 47 -5.76 9.98 2.99
N GLU A 48 -6.87 10.61 3.41
CA GLU A 48 -7.80 10.03 4.38
C GLU A 48 -8.51 8.79 3.80
N ALA A 49 -8.93 8.84 2.54
CA ALA A 49 -9.50 7.69 1.84
C ALA A 49 -8.49 6.52 1.74
N LEU A 50 -7.22 6.81 1.51
CA LEU A 50 -6.12 5.83 1.49
C LEU A 50 -5.83 5.25 2.88
N ARG A 51 -5.80 6.07 3.94
CA ARG A 51 -5.70 5.60 5.33
C ARG A 51 -6.85 4.65 5.68
N ALA A 52 -8.07 4.99 5.28
CA ALA A 52 -9.24 4.15 5.52
C ALA A 52 -9.15 2.82 4.75
N ALA A 53 -8.65 2.83 3.52
CA ALA A 53 -8.41 1.63 2.71
C ALA A 53 -7.32 0.73 3.31
N LEU A 54 -6.20 1.31 3.76
CA LEU A 54 -5.11 0.59 4.42
C LEU A 54 -5.60 -0.11 5.70
N ASN A 55 -6.39 0.58 6.53
CA ASN A 55 -6.97 0.00 7.73
C ASN A 55 -7.93 -1.16 7.42
N ARG A 56 -8.73 -1.06 6.35
CA ARG A 56 -9.59 -2.16 5.89
C ARG A 56 -8.76 -3.36 5.44
N ALA A 57 -7.70 -3.15 4.67
CA ALA A 57 -6.81 -4.21 4.21
C ALA A 57 -6.13 -4.92 5.40
N ARG A 58 -5.65 -4.16 6.39
CA ARG A 58 -5.06 -4.70 7.63
C ARG A 58 -6.06 -5.50 8.45
N ALA A 59 -7.30 -5.02 8.58
CA ALA A 59 -8.37 -5.74 9.27
C ALA A 59 -8.74 -7.05 8.54
N ALA A 60 -8.79 -7.02 7.20
CA ALA A 60 -9.06 -8.20 6.39
C ALA A 60 -7.95 -9.25 6.50
N ALA A 61 -6.68 -8.82 6.45
CA ALA A 61 -5.51 -9.70 6.64
C ALA A 61 -5.49 -10.34 8.03
N LYS A 62 -5.84 -9.57 9.07
CA LYS A 62 -5.97 -10.10 10.43
C LYS A 62 -7.12 -11.11 10.56
N ALA A 63 -8.24 -10.86 9.85
CA ALA A 63 -9.41 -11.73 9.87
C ALA A 63 -9.19 -13.03 9.07
N SER A 64 -8.37 -13.02 8.01
CA SER A 64 -7.99 -14.23 7.28
C SER A 64 -7.03 -15.13 8.05
N GLY A 65 -6.49 -14.66 9.19
CA GLY A 65 -5.62 -15.44 10.05
C GLY A 65 -4.25 -15.74 9.44
N ASP A 66 -3.86 -14.99 8.40
CA ASP A 66 -2.59 -15.16 7.70
C ASP A 66 -1.52 -14.31 8.41
N PRO A 67 -0.56 -14.92 9.14
CA PRO A 67 0.46 -14.20 9.89
C PRO A 67 1.66 -13.88 9.00
N SER A 68 1.45 -13.62 7.71
CA SER A 68 2.52 -13.21 6.80
C SER A 68 3.15 -11.92 7.33
N HIS A 69 4.30 -12.07 8.00
CA HIS A 69 5.09 -10.99 8.61
C HIS A 69 5.45 -9.91 7.57
N ASP A 70 5.50 -10.32 6.29
CA ASP A 70 5.74 -9.47 5.13
C ASP A 70 4.56 -8.50 4.85
N LEU A 71 3.32 -8.89 5.16
CA LEU A 71 2.14 -8.00 5.02
C LEU A 71 2.17 -6.87 6.04
N GLU A 72 2.45 -7.17 7.31
CA GLU A 72 2.55 -6.13 8.35
C GLU A 72 3.71 -5.17 8.08
N GLY A 73 4.86 -5.67 7.61
CA GLY A 73 5.97 -4.83 7.17
C GLY A 73 5.60 -3.91 6.01
N THR A 74 4.86 -4.45 5.03
CA THR A 74 4.35 -3.69 3.87
C THR A 74 3.38 -2.59 4.30
N PHE A 75 2.40 -2.90 5.15
CA PHE A 75 1.43 -1.90 5.61
C PHE A 75 2.09 -0.76 6.39
N ARG A 76 3.07 -1.07 7.24
CA ARG A 76 3.85 -0.05 7.96
C ARG A 76 4.66 0.83 6.99
N ALA A 77 5.31 0.22 6.00
CA ALA A 77 6.09 0.99 5.02
C ALA A 77 5.20 1.96 4.21
N ILE A 78 3.97 1.55 3.86
CA ILE A 78 2.98 2.42 3.20
C ILE A 78 2.60 3.59 4.11
N GLU A 79 2.36 3.32 5.40
CA GLU A 79 2.00 4.35 6.38
C GLU A 79 3.13 5.38 6.55
N GLU A 80 4.36 4.94 6.76
CA GLU A 80 5.54 5.79 6.96
C GLU A 80 5.91 6.61 5.70
N ASN A 81 5.84 6.01 4.51
CA ASN A 81 6.34 6.65 3.28
C ASN A 81 5.31 7.53 2.56
N ILE A 82 4.02 7.23 2.73
CA ILE A 82 2.92 7.87 1.97
C ILE A 82 2.02 8.69 2.90
N LEU A 83 1.78 8.23 4.13
CA LEU A 83 0.75 8.81 4.99
C LEU A 83 1.32 9.66 6.13
N GLU A 84 2.58 9.50 6.54
CA GLU A 84 3.24 10.35 7.54
C GLU A 84 3.90 11.61 6.97
N THR A 85 3.83 11.86 5.67
CA THR A 85 4.39 13.08 5.06
C THR A 85 3.57 14.37 5.34
N GLY A 86 2.68 14.34 6.34
CA GLY A 86 1.72 15.40 6.67
C GLY A 86 2.03 16.23 7.91
N ASP A 87 3.11 15.96 8.63
CA ASP A 87 3.56 16.79 9.77
C ASP A 87 5.01 17.24 9.52
N GLU A 88 5.13 18.51 9.10
CA GLU A 88 6.25 19.47 9.24
C GLU A 88 7.72 19.02 9.05
#